data_AF-A0A838QAI5-F1
#
_entry.id   AF-A0A838QAI5-F1
#
_cell.length_a   1.000
_cell.length_b   1.000
_cell.length_c   1.000
_cell.angle_alpha   90.00
_cell.angle_beta   90.00
_cell.angle_gamma   90.00
#
_symmetry.space_group_name_H-M   'P 1'
#
loop_
_entity.id
_entity.type
_entity.pdbx_description
1 polymer ?
#
loop_
_entity_poly.entity_id
_entity_poly.type
_entity_poly.pdbx_seq_one_letter_code
_entity_poly.pdbx_strand_id
1 'polypeptide(L)' 'VVLRPDALDLTPAGEENAWHGEVVNRRFTGGSAVYKVKLSDNITVEVASQNMQLREGDAAGVKVVREPLPVVYG' A
#
# COMPACT_ATOMS: atom_id res chain seq x y z
N VAL A 1 1.21 -15.39 2.52
CA VAL A 1 0.03 -14.51 2.72
C VAL A 1 -0.03 -13.56 1.54
N VAL A 2 -1.11 -13.60 0.75
CA VAL A 2 -1.33 -12.67 -0.38
C VAL A 2 -2.48 -11.75 0.01
N LEU A 3 -2.19 -10.47 0.24
CA LEU A 3 -3.19 -9.44 0.51
C LEU A 3 -3.72 -8.91 -0.82
N ARG A 4 -5.03 -8.72 -0.94
CA ARG A 4 -5.59 -8.10 -2.15
C ARG A 4 -5.31 -6.58 -2.14
N PRO A 5 -4.91 -5.97 -3.26
CA PRO A 5 -4.61 -4.53 -3.34
C PRO A 5 -5.77 -3.60 -2.94
N ASP A 6 -7.02 -4.04 -3.11
CA ASP A 6 -8.23 -3.29 -2.77
C ASP A 6 -8.61 -3.35 -1.29
N ALA A 7 -7.93 -4.20 -0.51
CA ALA A 7 -8.09 -4.29 0.94
C ALA A 7 -7.10 -3.41 1.72
N LEU A 8 -6.20 -2.73 1.01
CA LEU A 8 -5.15 -1.89 1.57
C LEU A 8 -5.46 -0.42 1.30
N ASP A 9 -5.09 0.44 2.23
CA ASP A 9 -5.10 1.89 2.03
C ASP A 9 -3.77 2.51 2.49
N LEU A 10 -3.45 3.66 1.91
CA LEU A 10 -2.28 4.44 2.30
C LEU A 10 -2.64 5.35 3.46
N THR A 11 -1.69 5.48 4.37
CA THR A 11 -1.82 6.32 5.54
C THR A 11 -0.52 7.12 5.76
N PRO A 12 -0.56 8.25 6.48
CA PRO A 12 0.64 9.04 6.74
C PRO A 12 1.77 8.20 7.37
N ALA A 13 3.01 8.54 7.03
CA ALA A 13 4.17 7.92 7.68
C ALA A 13 4.12 8.18 9.20
N GLY A 14 4.32 7.12 10.01
CA GLY A 14 4.34 7.20 11.47
C GLY A 14 3.04 6.84 12.20
N GLU A 15 1.97 6.42 11.52
CA GLU A 15 0.78 5.86 12.18
C GLU A 15 1.08 4.51 12.85
N GLU A 16 0.81 4.37 14.15
CA GLU A 16 1.25 3.23 14.99
C GLU A 16 0.71 1.85 14.53
N ASN A 17 -0.41 1.81 13.81
CA ASN A 17 -1.03 0.57 13.33
C ASN A 17 -0.90 0.39 11.81
N ALA A 18 0.20 0.86 11.23
CA ALA A 18 0.49 0.74 9.80
C ALA A 18 1.81 0.03 9.54
N TRP A 19 1.89 -0.70 8.43
CA TRP A 19 3.17 -1.16 7.91
C TRP A 19 3.86 0.00 7.20
N HIS A 20 5.02 0.40 7.70
CA HIS A 20 5.79 1.48 7.11
C HIS A 20 6.69 0.99 6.00
N GLY A 21 6.84 1.82 4.98
CA GLY A 21 7.69 1.54 3.84
C GLY A 21 7.95 2.77 2.98
N GLU A 22 8.57 2.53 1.83
CA GLU A 22 8.90 3.55 0.85
C GLU A 22 8.14 3.30 -0.45
N VAL A 23 7.62 4.35 -1.05
CA VAL A 23 7.03 4.28 -2.39
C VAL A 23 8.16 4.06 -3.41
N VAL A 24 8.18 2.89 -4.05
CA VAL A 24 9.17 2.55 -5.07
C VAL A 24 8.64 2.70 -6.49
N ASN A 25 7.32 2.76 -6.66
CA ASN A 25 6.71 3.09 -7.94
C ASN A 25 5.30 3.68 -7.76
N ARG A 26 4.85 4.49 -8.72
CA ARG A 26 3.46 4.93 -8.81
C ARG A 26 2.93 4.90 -10.24
N ARG A 27 1.69 4.44 -10.40
CA ARG A 27 0.99 4.44 -11.70
C ARG A 27 -0.40 5.06 -11.55
N PHE A 28 -0.71 6.04 -12.38
CA PHE A 28 -2.01 6.70 -12.40
C PHE A 28 -3.03 5.91 -13.22
N THR A 29 -4.24 5.77 -12.68
CA THR A 29 -5.38 5.08 -13.30
C THR A 29 -6.62 5.96 -13.20
N GLY A 30 -6.67 7.00 -14.03
CA GLY A 30 -7.78 7.96 -14.05
C GLY A 30 -7.87 8.76 -12.75
N GLY A 31 -8.91 8.53 -11.95
CA GLY A 31 -9.17 9.24 -10.68
C GLY A 31 -8.43 8.68 -9.46
N SER A 32 -7.52 7.73 -9.64
CA SER A 32 -6.72 7.14 -8.57
C SER A 32 -5.30 6.84 -9.03
N ALA A 33 -4.44 6.47 -8.09
CA ALA A 33 -3.13 5.90 -8.38
C ALA A 33 -2.95 4.56 -7.65
N VAL A 34 -2.20 3.67 -8.29
CA VAL A 34 -1.69 2.44 -7.68
C VAL A 34 -0.24 2.69 -7.28
N TYR A 35 0.04 2.56 -5.99
CA TYR A 35 1.35 2.75 -5.41
C TYR A 35 1.97 1.40 -5.09
N LYS A 36 3.24 1.23 -5.48
CA LYS A 36 4.06 0.10 -5.07
C LYS A 36 4.89 0.55 -3.86
N VAL A 37 4.64 -0.05 -2.70
CA VAL A 37 5.30 0.30 -1.43
C VAL A 37 6.18 -0.86 -0.98
N LYS A 38 7.47 -0.59 -0.81
CA LYS A 38 8.44 -1.54 -0.26
C LYS A 38 8.42 -1.44 1.27
N LEU A 39 7.93 -2.48 1.94
CA LEU A 39 7.84 -2.55 3.41
C LEU A 39 9.13 -3.11 4.05
N SER A 40 9.81 -4.00 3.33
CA SER A 40 11.13 -4.55 3.68
C SER A 40 11.80 -5.07 2.41
N ASP A 41 13.05 -5.57 2.49
CA ASP A 41 13.81 -5.99 1.32
C ASP A 41 13.12 -7.02 0.42
N ASN A 42 12.30 -7.89 1.01
CA ASN A 42 11.61 -8.96 0.28
C ASN A 42 10.08 -8.78 0.24
N ILE A 43 9.53 -7.69 0.77
CA ILE A 43 8.08 -7.46 0.83
C ILE A 43 7.73 -6.16 0.12
N THR A 44 6.92 -6.29 -0.93
CA THR A 44 6.36 -5.16 -1.65
C THR A 44 4.86 -5.36 -1.80
N VAL A 45 4.10 -4.29 -1.60
CA VAL A 45 2.64 -4.29 -1.70
C VAL A 45 2.18 -3.26 -2.72
N GLU A 46 1.09 -3.57 -3.40
CA GLU A 46 0.41 -2.62 -4.28
C GLU A 46 -0.83 -2.09 -3.57
N VAL A 47 -0.98 -0.77 -3.52
CA VAL A 47 -2.06 -0.09 -2.80
C VAL A 47 -2.73 0.90 -3.74
N ALA A 48 -4.02 0.75 -3.97
CA ALA A 48 -4.80 1.72 -4.72
C ALA A 48 -5.24 2.86 -3.79
N SER A 49 -4.95 4.11 -4.16
CA SER A 49 -5.36 5.27 -3.38
C SER A 49 -5.91 6.39 -4.25
N GLN A 50 -6.88 7.13 -3.71
CA GLN A 50 -7.34 8.39 -4.28
C GLN A 50 -6.41 9.55 -3.90
N ASN A 51 -5.57 9.37 -2.88
CA ASN A 51 -4.55 10.33 -2.52
C ASN A 51 -3.35 10.20 -3.48
N MET A 52 -3.34 11.06 -4.49
CA MET A 52 -2.37 11.05 -5.59
C MET A 52 -1.11 11.90 -5.33
N GLN A 53 -0.88 12.32 -4.09
CA GLN A 53 0.18 13.30 -3.76
C GLN A 53 1.56 12.67 -3.53
N LEU A 54 1.61 11.39 -3.15
CA LEU A 54 2.85 10.69 -2.85
C LEU A 54 3.71 10.48 -4.11
N ARG A 55 5.02 10.54 -3.93
CA ARG A 55 6.06 10.41 -4.95
C ARG A 55 6.93 9.19 -4.65
N GLU A 56 7.66 8.74 -5.67
CA GLU A 56 8.70 7.73 -5.46
C GLU A 56 9.78 8.30 -4.52
N GLY A 57 10.22 7.50 -3.56
CA GLY A 57 11.10 7.92 -2.46
C GLY A 57 10.38 8.40 -1.20
N ASP A 58 9.08 8.69 -1.27
CA ASP A 58 8.33 9.13 -0.10
C ASP A 58 8.08 7.97 0.87
N ALA A 59 8.14 8.27 2.16
CA ALA A 59 7.70 7.36 3.21
C ALA A 59 6.16 7.24 3.21
N ALA A 60 5.67 6.02 3.36
CA ALA A 60 4.24 5.72 3.42
C ALA A 60 3.93 4.69 4.50
N GLY A 61 2.75 4.80 5.12
CA GLY A 61 2.15 3.72 5.89
C GLY A 61 1.12 2.97 5.06
N VAL A 62 1.00 1.65 5.25
CA VAL A 62 -0.01 0.79 4.63
C VAL A 62 -0.82 0.12 5.71
N LYS A 63 -2.15 0.21 5.63
CA LYS A 63 -3.07 -0.46 6.57
C LYS A 63 -4.13 -1.28 5.86
N VAL A 64 -4.65 -2.29 6.55
CA VAL A 64 -5.79 -3.09 6.08
C VAL A 64 -7.09 -2.37 6.43
N VAL A 65 -7.96 -2.12 5.46
CA VAL A 65 -9.20 -1.34 5.63
C VAL A 65 -10.50 -2.15 5.47
N ARG A 66 -10.44 -3.41 5.03
CA ARG A 66 -11.63 -4.27 4.92
C ARG A 66 -11.39 -5.70 5.40
N GLU A 67 -12.34 -6.18 6.21
CA GLU A 67 -12.52 -7.60 6.56
C GLU A 67 -13.82 -8.15 5.93
N PRO A 68 -13.89 -9.47 5.63
CA PRO A 68 -12.88 -10.49 5.88
C PRO A 68 -12.04 -10.80 4.62
N LEU A 69 -10.74 -11.03 4.83
CA LEU A 69 -9.80 -11.43 3.77
C LEU A 69 -9.71 -12.97 3.71
N PRO A 70 -10.04 -13.61 2.58
CA PRO A 70 -9.77 -15.03 2.41
C PRO A 70 -8.25 -15.25 2.34
N VAL A 71 -7.72 -16.07 3.26
CA VAL A 71 -6.33 -16.52 3.25
C VAL A 71 -6.21 -17.65 2.22
N VAL A 72 -5.44 -17.44 1.14
CA VAL A 72 -5.09 -18.51 0.19
C VAL A 72 -3.66 -18.98 0.50
N TYR A 73 -3.52 -20.26 0.83
CA TYR A 73 -2.22 -20.94 0.90
C TYR A 73 -1.80 -21.33 -0.52
N GLY A 74 -0.57 -20.97 -0.89
CA GLY A 74 0.13 -21.43 -2.07
C GLY A 74 1.54 -21.84 -1.68
#